data_AF-A0A246RVS5-F1
#
_entry.id   AF-A0A246RVS5-F1
#
_cell.length_a   1.000
_cell.length_b   1.000
_cell.length_c   1.000
_cell.angle_alpha   90.00
_cell.angle_beta   90.00
_cell.angle_gamma   90.00
#
_symmetry.space_group_name_H-M   'P 1'
#
loop_
_entity.id
_entity.type
_entity.pdbx_description
1 polymer ?
#
loop_
_entity_poly.entity_id
_entity_poly.type
_entity_poly.pdbx_seq_one_letter_code
_entity_poly.pdbx_strand_id
1 'polypeptide(L)'
;MELRAVYRSLLAEVEAGGFRPAPPGGWDAERIVAHLVANDELMSEATEAVLAGAPFAYYDLTGVHRPELDALVERCGGLPGLATLLRATSGRLCGLVDRLGPAADTPVETHLREGFDLVVDEPLPWSRTLDLHARVHLPRHLAQLRMLRDQPQPA
;
A
#
# COMPACT_ATOMS: atom_id res chain seq x y z
N MET A 1 4.16 7.60 -15.75
CA MET A 1 4.35 7.44 -14.30
C MET A 1 4.13 5.98 -13.92
N GLU A 2 5.06 5.39 -13.18
CA GLU A 2 5.12 3.94 -12.87
C GLU A 2 4.02 3.46 -11.91
N LEU A 3 3.59 4.32 -10.98
CA LEU A 3 2.62 3.99 -9.92
C LEU A 3 1.30 3.41 -10.45
N ARG A 4 0.67 4.06 -11.44
CA ARG A 4 -0.58 3.58 -12.07
C ARG A 4 -0.42 2.19 -12.71
N ALA A 5 0.76 1.89 -13.27
CA ALA A 5 1.00 0.59 -13.90
C ALA A 5 1.13 -0.54 -12.87
N VAL A 6 1.78 -0.25 -11.74
CA VAL A 6 1.91 -1.21 -10.64
C VAL A 6 0.55 -1.47 -10.00
N TYR A 7 -0.27 -0.43 -9.73
CA TYR A 7 -1.64 -0.64 -9.23
C TYR A 7 -2.52 -1.44 -10.18
N ARG A 8 -2.43 -1.23 -11.50
CA ARG A 8 -3.17 -2.08 -12.46
C ARG A 8 -2.78 -3.54 -12.33
N SER A 9 -1.48 -3.83 -12.17
CA SER A 9 -0.99 -5.19 -12.02
C SER A 9 -1.45 -5.81 -10.70
N LEU A 10 -1.49 -5.01 -9.64
CA LEU A 10 -1.95 -5.43 -8.31
C LEU A 10 -3.46 -5.69 -8.27
N LEU A 11 -4.26 -4.76 -8.80
CA LEU A 11 -5.71 -4.93 -8.91
C LEU A 11 -6.07 -6.16 -9.76
N ALA A 12 -5.39 -6.38 -10.89
CA ALA A 12 -5.61 -7.57 -11.71
C ALA A 12 -5.30 -8.88 -10.96
N GLU A 13 -4.25 -8.90 -10.13
CA GLU A 13 -3.94 -10.05 -9.29
C GLU A 13 -5.02 -10.28 -8.22
N VAL A 14 -5.45 -9.22 -7.53
CA VAL A 14 -6.53 -9.28 -6.53
C VAL A 14 -7.85 -9.77 -7.15
N GLU A 15 -8.20 -9.27 -8.34
CA GLU A 15 -9.40 -9.67 -9.09
C GLU A 15 -9.33 -11.12 -9.58
N ALA A 16 -8.15 -11.62 -9.94
CA ALA A 16 -7.97 -13.02 -10.34
C ALA A 16 -8.29 -13.97 -9.18
N GLY A 17 -8.07 -13.55 -7.93
CA GLY A 17 -8.40 -14.32 -6.74
C GLY A 17 -7.70 -15.68 -6.70
N GLY A 18 -8.38 -16.67 -6.12
CA GLY A 18 -7.84 -18.04 -6.01
C GLY A 18 -6.72 -18.20 -4.98
N PHE A 19 -6.57 -17.23 -4.07
CA PHE A 19 -5.56 -17.24 -3.03
C PHE A 19 -5.78 -18.39 -2.04
N ARG A 20 -4.70 -19.09 -1.71
CA ARG A 20 -4.68 -20.10 -0.66
C ARG A 20 -4.51 -19.43 0.72
N PRO A 21 -4.86 -20.15 1.80
CA PRO A 21 -4.55 -19.67 3.15
C PRO A 21 -3.07 -19.34 3.30
N ALA A 22 -2.79 -18.30 4.08
CA ALA A 22 -1.41 -17.93 4.36
C ALA A 22 -0.70 -19.00 5.21
N PRO A 23 0.63 -19.14 5.06
CA PRO A 23 1.41 -19.97 5.96
C PRO A 23 1.32 -19.43 7.40
N PRO A 24 1.56 -20.28 8.41
CA PRO A 24 1.49 -19.87 9.82
C PRO A 24 2.29 -18.58 10.10
N GLY A 25 1.63 -17.59 10.68
CA GLY A 25 2.23 -16.29 11.00
C GLY A 25 2.24 -15.26 9.85
N GLY A 26 2.00 -15.69 8.61
CA GLY A 26 1.90 -14.81 7.44
C GLY A 26 0.56 -14.06 7.35
N TRP A 27 0.49 -13.10 6.43
CA TRP A 27 -0.76 -12.43 6.07
C TRP A 27 -1.43 -13.14 4.90
N ASP A 28 -2.74 -13.32 5.01
CA ASP A 28 -3.61 -13.74 3.91
C ASP A 28 -3.86 -12.59 2.93
N ALA A 29 -4.55 -12.90 1.83
CA ALA A 29 -4.82 -11.92 0.79
C ALA A 29 -5.66 -10.73 1.29
N GLU A 30 -6.62 -10.98 2.18
CA GLU A 30 -7.48 -9.93 2.73
C GLU A 30 -6.68 -8.94 3.56
N ARG A 31 -5.81 -9.42 4.45
CA ARG A 31 -4.93 -8.57 5.25
C ARG A 31 -3.92 -7.80 4.39
N ILE A 32 -3.35 -8.43 3.36
CA ILE A 32 -2.46 -7.73 2.42
C ILE A 32 -3.22 -6.58 1.74
N VAL A 33 -4.41 -6.83 1.21
CA VAL A 33 -5.18 -5.78 0.51
C VAL A 33 -5.65 -4.70 1.49
N ALA A 34 -6.06 -5.07 2.71
CA ALA A 34 -6.43 -4.11 3.76
C ALA A 34 -5.26 -3.20 4.15
N HIS A 35 -4.05 -3.74 4.27
CA HIS A 35 -2.83 -2.97 4.52
C HIS A 35 -2.56 -1.98 3.39
N LEU A 36 -2.67 -2.41 2.12
CA LEU A 36 -2.47 -1.53 0.97
C LEU A 36 -3.49 -0.39 0.93
N VAL A 37 -4.76 -0.68 1.23
CA VAL A 37 -5.82 0.35 1.36
C VAL A 37 -5.45 1.37 2.43
N ALA A 38 -5.08 0.91 3.62
CA ALA A 38 -4.73 1.80 4.73
C ALA A 38 -3.51 2.68 4.38
N ASN A 39 -2.51 2.10 3.71
CA ASN A 39 -1.32 2.82 3.28
C ASN A 39 -1.66 3.86 2.18
N ASP A 40 -2.54 3.53 1.24
CA ASP A 40 -3.00 4.46 0.21
C ASP A 40 -3.71 5.69 0.81
N GLU A 41 -4.52 5.49 1.84
CA GLU A 41 -5.20 6.59 2.55
C GLU A 41 -4.19 7.49 3.25
N LEU A 42 -3.24 6.89 3.99
CA LEU A 42 -2.20 7.67 4.68
C LEU A 42 -1.31 8.46 3.71
N MET A 43 -0.91 7.84 2.60
CA MET A 43 -0.15 8.53 1.55
C MET A 43 -0.98 9.63 0.87
N SER A 44 -2.30 9.44 0.76
CA SER A 44 -3.19 10.47 0.22
C SER A 44 -3.26 11.68 1.16
N GLU A 45 -3.39 11.45 2.47
CA GLU A 45 -3.34 12.52 3.50
C GLU A 45 -2.00 13.27 3.46
N ALA A 46 -0.89 12.55 3.39
CA ALA A 46 0.44 13.14 3.25
C ALA A 46 0.55 14.01 1.99
N THR A 47 0.05 13.49 0.86
CA THR A 47 0.08 14.21 -0.42
C THR A 47 -0.79 15.46 -0.39
N GLU A 48 -1.95 15.40 0.28
CA GLU A 48 -2.82 16.57 0.47
C GLU A 48 -2.18 17.62 1.36
N ALA A 49 -1.50 17.21 2.45
CA ALA A 49 -0.75 18.13 3.30
C ALA A 49 0.38 18.82 2.53
N VAL A 50 1.14 18.07 1.72
CA VAL A 50 2.18 18.62 0.83
C VAL A 50 1.58 19.64 -0.15
N LEU A 51 0.46 19.31 -0.81
CA LEU A 51 -0.24 20.22 -1.73
C LEU A 51 -0.75 21.49 -1.03
N ALA A 52 -1.13 21.38 0.26
CA ALA A 52 -1.57 22.49 1.08
C ALA A 52 -0.42 23.30 1.70
N GLY A 53 0.83 22.84 1.57
CA GLY A 53 1.99 23.42 2.28
C GLY A 53 1.93 23.23 3.79
N ALA A 54 1.19 22.23 4.27
CA ALA A 54 1.04 21.90 5.68
C ALA A 54 2.08 20.86 6.12
N PRO A 55 2.53 20.88 7.39
CA PRO A 55 3.44 19.86 7.91
C PRO A 55 2.75 18.49 7.95
N PHE A 56 3.52 17.44 7.66
CA PHE A 56 3.10 16.05 7.79
C PHE A 56 4.31 15.18 8.12
N ALA A 57 4.10 14.15 8.94
CA ALA A 57 5.09 13.11 9.20
C ALA A 57 4.49 11.78 8.74
N TYR A 58 5.16 11.11 7.82
CA TYR A 58 4.71 9.85 7.25
C TYR A 58 5.36 8.69 8.01
N TYR A 59 4.51 7.87 8.63
CA TYR A 59 4.90 6.65 9.30
C TYR A 59 4.36 5.46 8.53
N ASP A 60 5.21 4.52 8.17
CA ASP A 60 4.74 3.33 7.50
C ASP A 60 3.80 2.51 8.38
N LEU A 61 2.87 1.86 7.70
CA LEU A 61 1.86 1.04 8.33
C LEU A 61 2.29 -0.41 8.47
N THR A 62 3.57 -0.75 8.26
CA THR A 62 4.07 -2.11 8.47
C THR A 62 3.92 -2.56 9.93
N GLY A 63 3.78 -1.58 10.85
CA GLY A 63 3.40 -1.77 12.25
C GLY A 63 1.88 -1.73 12.54
N VAL A 64 0.99 -1.56 11.55
CA VAL A 64 -0.46 -1.50 11.80
C VAL A 64 -0.91 -2.75 12.53
N HIS A 65 -1.65 -2.49 13.60
CA HIS A 65 -2.13 -3.53 14.48
C HIS A 65 -3.07 -4.45 13.71
N ARG A 66 -2.74 -5.74 13.65
CA ARG A 66 -3.57 -6.79 13.03
C ARG A 66 -5.09 -6.64 13.31
N PRO A 67 -5.53 -6.27 14.52
CA PRO A 67 -6.95 -5.98 14.78
C PRO A 67 -7.60 -4.90 13.90
N GLU A 68 -6.88 -3.85 13.53
CA GLU A 68 -7.40 -2.77 12.68
C GLU A 68 -7.59 -3.23 11.24
N LEU A 69 -6.64 -4.01 10.72
CA LEU A 69 -6.77 -4.64 9.41
C LEU A 69 -7.93 -5.63 9.40
N ASP A 70 -8.04 -6.48 10.42
CA ASP A 70 -9.14 -7.44 10.56
C ASP A 70 -10.50 -6.72 10.62
N ALA A 71 -10.61 -5.62 11.37
CA ALA A 71 -11.82 -4.80 11.40
C ALA A 71 -12.14 -4.15 10.04
N LEU A 72 -11.13 -3.73 9.28
CA LEU A 72 -11.33 -3.22 7.91
C LEU A 72 -11.83 -4.32 6.96
N VAL A 73 -11.26 -5.52 7.06
CA VAL A 73 -11.68 -6.70 6.29
C VAL A 73 -13.16 -7.02 6.57
N GLU A 74 -13.54 -7.09 7.85
CA GLU A 74 -14.91 -7.35 8.28
C GLU A 74 -15.88 -6.29 7.76
N ARG A 75 -15.54 -4.99 7.91
CA ARG A 75 -16.34 -3.86 7.43
C ARG A 75 -16.55 -3.87 5.92
N CYS A 76 -15.56 -4.36 5.16
CA CYS A 76 -15.64 -4.44 3.71
C CYS A 76 -16.34 -5.72 3.22
N GLY A 77 -16.64 -6.68 4.10
CA GLY A 77 -17.20 -7.97 3.70
C GLY A 77 -16.18 -8.85 2.95
N GLY A 78 -14.91 -8.74 3.33
CA GLY A 78 -13.82 -9.55 2.76
C GLY A 78 -13.24 -9.02 1.46
N LEU A 79 -12.53 -9.90 0.75
CA LEU A 79 -11.71 -9.54 -0.42
C LEU A 79 -12.45 -8.75 -1.52
N PRO A 80 -13.71 -9.04 -1.91
CA PRO A 80 -14.38 -8.28 -2.97
C PRO A 80 -14.63 -6.81 -2.61
N GLY A 81 -14.99 -6.54 -1.35
CA GLY A 81 -15.16 -5.17 -0.89
C GLY A 81 -13.83 -4.45 -0.74
N LEU A 82 -12.80 -5.15 -0.26
CA LEU A 82 -11.44 -4.63 -0.20
C LEU A 82 -10.89 -4.29 -1.60
N ALA A 83 -11.15 -5.11 -2.61
CA ALA A 83 -10.76 -4.83 -4.00
C ALA A 83 -11.44 -3.56 -4.55
N THR A 84 -12.71 -3.36 -4.19
CA THR A 84 -13.45 -2.13 -4.54
C THR A 84 -12.84 -0.91 -3.85
N LEU A 85 -12.54 -1.02 -2.57
CA LEU A 85 -11.94 0.05 -1.79
C LEU A 85 -10.52 0.38 -2.28
N LEU A 86 -9.68 -0.63 -2.53
CA LEU A 86 -8.34 -0.46 -3.09
C LEU A 86 -8.36 0.27 -4.43
N ARG A 87 -9.33 -0.03 -5.31
CA ARG A 87 -9.48 0.70 -6.58
C ARG A 87 -9.78 2.18 -6.34
N ALA A 88 -10.59 2.50 -5.33
CA ALA A 88 -10.93 3.88 -4.99
C ALA A 88 -9.71 4.62 -4.40
N THR A 89 -9.04 4.03 -3.42
CA THR A 89 -7.90 4.66 -2.72
C THR A 89 -6.70 4.85 -3.64
N SER A 90 -6.33 3.82 -4.41
CA SER A 90 -5.24 3.91 -5.40
C SER A 90 -5.53 4.92 -6.50
N GLY A 91 -6.80 5.02 -6.94
CA GLY A 91 -7.25 6.01 -7.90
C GLY A 91 -7.11 7.44 -7.36
N ARG A 92 -7.55 7.68 -6.12
CA ARG A 92 -7.40 8.95 -5.40
C ARG A 92 -5.92 9.33 -5.27
N LEU A 93 -5.08 8.43 -4.75
CA LEU A 93 -3.65 8.68 -4.58
C LEU A 93 -2.99 9.02 -5.91
N CYS A 94 -3.22 8.24 -6.97
CA CYS A 94 -2.66 8.55 -8.28
C CYS A 94 -3.10 9.92 -8.80
N GLY A 95 -4.37 10.30 -8.58
CA GLY A 95 -4.88 11.63 -8.96
C GLY A 95 -4.25 12.78 -8.15
N LEU A 96 -3.95 12.57 -6.87
CA LEU A 96 -3.23 13.53 -6.04
C LEU A 96 -1.78 13.67 -6.48
N VAL A 97 -1.11 12.55 -6.76
CA VAL A 97 0.28 12.54 -7.24
C VAL A 97 0.41 13.29 -8.57
N ASP A 98 -0.54 13.12 -9.49
CA ASP A 98 -0.55 13.85 -10.77
C ASP A 98 -0.63 15.38 -10.59
N ARG A 99 -1.09 15.87 -9.42
CA ARG A 99 -1.21 17.31 -9.11
C ARG A 99 0.00 17.91 -8.41
N LEU A 100 0.95 17.10 -7.92
CA LEU A 100 2.06 17.58 -7.09
C LEU A 100 2.95 18.61 -7.81
N GLY A 101 3.28 18.36 -9.08
CA GLY A 101 4.21 19.22 -9.81
C GLY A 101 5.48 19.49 -8.99
N PRO A 102 5.92 20.76 -8.85
CA PRO A 102 7.09 21.10 -8.03
C PRO A 102 6.99 20.77 -6.54
N ALA A 103 5.77 20.66 -5.98
CA ALA A 103 5.59 20.33 -4.57
C ALA A 103 6.02 18.88 -4.25
N ALA A 104 6.29 18.05 -5.27
CA ALA A 104 6.83 16.72 -5.08
C ALA A 104 8.21 16.72 -4.41
N ASP A 105 8.98 17.81 -4.50
CA ASP A 105 10.30 17.92 -3.86
C ASP A 105 10.22 18.41 -2.41
N THR A 106 9.02 18.67 -1.87
CA THR A 106 8.83 19.06 -0.47
C THR A 106 9.35 17.95 0.47
N PRO A 107 10.24 18.27 1.42
CA PRO A 107 10.67 17.32 2.43
C PRO A 107 9.53 16.95 3.38
N VAL A 108 9.34 15.65 3.60
CA VAL A 108 8.37 15.08 4.54
C VAL A 108 9.15 14.16 5.49
N GLU A 109 9.01 14.38 6.80
CA GLU A 109 9.55 13.47 7.82
C GLU A 109 9.03 12.06 7.53
N THR A 110 9.94 11.12 7.24
CA THR A 110 9.57 9.81 6.71
C THR A 110 10.20 8.72 7.56
N HIS A 111 9.34 7.90 8.15
CA HIS A 111 9.69 6.73 8.96
C HIS A 111 9.16 5.50 8.23
N LEU A 112 10.05 4.74 7.58
CA LEU A 112 9.72 3.55 6.81
C LEU A 112 10.52 2.35 7.29
N ARG A 113 9.88 1.20 7.38
CA ARG A 113 10.51 -0.08 7.64
C ARG A 113 9.87 -1.18 6.80
N GLU A 114 10.50 -1.47 5.67
CA GLU A 114 10.07 -2.58 4.80
C GLU A 114 10.99 -3.80 4.98
N GLY A 115 10.53 -4.80 5.73
CA GLY A 115 11.30 -6.00 6.04
C GLY A 115 12.59 -5.70 6.82
N PHE A 116 13.68 -6.38 6.44
CA PHE A 116 15.00 -6.18 7.05
C PHE A 116 15.91 -5.23 6.26
N ASP A 117 15.53 -4.89 5.02
CA ASP A 117 16.46 -4.31 4.03
C ASP A 117 16.23 -2.81 3.79
N LEU A 118 15.07 -2.28 4.15
CA LEU A 118 14.76 -0.85 4.01
C LEU A 118 14.35 -0.27 5.36
N VAL A 119 15.18 0.64 5.87
CA VAL A 119 14.89 1.48 7.03
C VAL A 119 15.17 2.92 6.64
N VAL A 120 14.14 3.77 6.71
CA VAL A 120 14.25 5.22 6.53
C VAL A 120 13.75 5.87 7.81
N ASP A 121 14.52 6.80 8.34
CA ASP A 121 14.21 7.56 9.54
C ASP A 121 14.77 8.98 9.38
N GLU A 122 14.35 9.66 8.32
CA GLU A 122 14.83 10.99 7.92
C GLU A 122 13.82 11.70 6.99
N PRO A 123 13.88 13.03 6.86
CA PRO A 123 13.09 13.74 5.87
C PRO A 123 13.50 13.37 4.45
N LEU A 124 12.52 12.99 3.62
CA LEU A 124 12.72 12.71 2.20
C LEU A 124 11.87 13.67 1.35
N PRO A 125 12.33 14.04 0.14
CA PRO A 125 11.43 14.62 -0.87
C PRO A 125 10.22 13.69 -1.04
N TRP A 126 9.01 14.23 -1.05
CA TRP A 126 7.80 13.39 -1.14
C TRP A 126 7.79 12.48 -2.37
N SER A 127 8.35 12.96 -3.49
CA SER A 127 8.60 12.19 -4.71
C SER A 127 9.39 10.90 -4.45
N ARG A 128 10.38 10.94 -3.54
CA ARG A 128 11.20 9.79 -3.18
C ARG A 128 10.40 8.74 -2.42
N THR A 129 9.54 9.15 -1.50
CA THR A 129 8.65 8.24 -0.75
C THR A 129 7.62 7.58 -1.68
N LEU A 130 7.05 8.33 -2.63
CA LEU A 130 6.19 7.80 -3.69
C LEU A 130 6.90 6.80 -4.60
N ASP A 131 8.17 7.04 -4.94
CA ASP A 131 8.99 6.12 -5.70
C ASP A 131 9.26 4.82 -4.93
N LEU A 132 9.58 4.90 -3.63
CA LEU A 132 9.74 3.71 -2.79
C LEU A 132 8.45 2.90 -2.73
N HIS A 133 7.30 3.57 -2.61
CA HIS A 133 6.00 2.90 -2.67
C HIS A 133 5.80 2.15 -3.99
N ALA A 134 6.02 2.83 -5.12
CA ALA A 134 5.81 2.27 -6.45
C ALA A 134 6.79 1.13 -6.80
N ARG A 135 8.05 1.25 -6.39
CA ARG A 135 9.14 0.35 -6.83
C ARG A 135 9.46 -0.76 -5.84
N VAL A 136 9.09 -0.61 -4.57
CA VAL A 136 9.45 -1.55 -3.50
C VAL A 136 8.21 -2.11 -2.83
N HIS A 137 7.41 -1.26 -2.18
CA HIS A 137 6.28 -1.71 -1.35
C HIS A 137 5.19 -2.42 -2.17
N LEU A 138 4.67 -1.79 -3.23
CA LEU A 138 3.62 -2.40 -4.06
C LEU A 138 4.10 -3.68 -4.77
N PRO A 139 5.29 -3.73 -5.41
CA PRO A 139 5.79 -4.96 -6.04
C PRO A 139 6.01 -6.09 -5.04
N ARG A 140 6.43 -5.79 -3.80
CA ARG A 140 6.59 -6.80 -2.74
C ARG A 140 5.26 -7.45 -2.39
N HIS A 141 4.21 -6.67 -2.15
CA HIS A 141 2.89 -7.24 -1.85
C HIS A 141 2.23 -7.92 -3.05
N LEU A 142 2.48 -7.45 -4.28
CA LEU A 142 2.11 -8.17 -5.48
C LEU A 142 2.77 -9.56 -5.54
N ALA A 143 4.07 -9.66 -5.23
CA ALA A 143 4.76 -10.94 -5.15
C ALA A 143 4.17 -11.84 -4.05
N GLN A 144 3.85 -11.27 -2.89
CA GLN A 144 3.23 -12.00 -1.79
C GLN A 144 1.84 -12.56 -2.16
N LEU A 145 1.00 -11.79 -2.86
CA LEU A 145 -0.30 -12.27 -3.37
C LEU A 145 -0.13 -13.42 -4.37
N ARG A 146 0.81 -13.30 -5.31
CA ARG A 146 1.13 -14.37 -6.26
C ARG A 146 1.60 -15.64 -5.55
N MET A 147 2.46 -15.48 -4.53
CA MET A 147 2.87 -16.61 -3.70
C MET A 147 1.68 -17.31 -3.07
N LEU A 148 0.69 -16.57 -2.51
CA LEU A 148 -0.52 -17.16 -1.94
C LEU A 148 -1.36 -17.93 -2.98
N ARG A 149 -1.40 -17.48 -4.24
CA ARG A 149 -2.11 -18.20 -5.31
C ARG A 149 -1.37 -19.46 -5.75
N ASP A 150 -0.06 -19.37 -5.87
CA ASP A 150 0.78 -20.41 -6.48
C ASP A 150 1.25 -21.47 -5.46
N GLN A 151 0.84 -21.38 -4.18
CA GLN A 151 1.22 -22.37 -3.16
C GLN A 151 0.72 -23.78 -3.51
N PRO A 152 1.57 -24.82 -3.37
CA PRO A 152 1.13 -26.21 -3.51
C PRO A 152 0.09 -26.55 -2.43
N GLN A 153 -0.88 -27.39 -2.80
CA GLN A 153 -1.94 -27.82 -1.88
C GLN A 153 -1.32 -28.58 -0.69
N PRO A 154 -1.67 -28.24 0.57
CA PRO A 154 -1.24 -29.03 1.72
C PRO A 154 -1.80 -30.45 1.59
N ALA A 155 -0.94 -31.43 1.86
CA ALA A 155 -1.24 -32.87 1.81
C ALA A 155 -2.29 -33.28 2.85
#